data_AF-A0A1N7L7A3-F1
#
_entry.id   AF-A0A1N7L7A3-F1
#
_cell.length_a   1.000
_cell.length_b   1.000
_cell.length_c   1.000
_cell.angle_alpha   90.00
_cell.angle_beta   90.00
_cell.angle_gamma   90.00
#
_symmetry.space_group_name_H-M   'P 1'
#
loop_
_entity.id
_entity.type
_entity.pdbx_description
1 polymer ?
#
loop_
_entity_poly.entity_id
_entity_poly.type
_entity_poly.pdbx_seq_one_letter_code
_entity_poly.pdbx_strand_id
1 'polypeptide(L)'
;MCSTEIGGTPENTPVTKTPVIAPVSAVATADIARKAEHRCLSALSTRALHTATLEVTRPSVTNSPDGGHDIDVVGSSEEVKELVGTMTGIEPEKLKFLGSDTNTGKINVRIDVKSGKTVSADMIDNHAANSSRSPTFHVHLLLFTNPELKITKEAQKKLSQQKDSFENIGVLIDVVQPEGLKRIETENKARALSADHEASGQSESEPK
;
A
#
# COMPACT_ATOMS: atom_id res chain seq x y z
N MET A 1 15.43 -66.57 -51.52
CA MET A 1 14.39 -65.87 -50.74
C MET A 1 15.09 -64.81 -49.89
N CYS A 2 14.59 -63.57 -49.96
CA CYS A 2 14.82 -62.39 -49.12
C CYS A 2 16.23 -61.80 -48.95
N SER A 3 16.44 -60.68 -49.66
CA SER A 3 17.42 -59.62 -49.39
C SER A 3 16.87 -58.60 -48.38
N THR A 4 17.72 -58.01 -47.53
CA THR A 4 17.59 -56.63 -46.96
C THR A 4 18.96 -56.25 -46.35
N GLU A 5 19.82 -55.51 -47.03
CA GLU A 5 19.97 -54.03 -47.12
C GLU A 5 20.43 -53.30 -45.84
N ILE A 6 21.51 -52.54 -46.04
CA ILE A 6 22.21 -51.62 -45.13
C ILE A 6 21.68 -50.20 -45.42
N GLY A 7 21.37 -49.42 -44.38
CA GLY A 7 21.09 -47.98 -44.44
C GLY A 7 20.41 -47.54 -43.13
N GLY A 8 20.58 -46.36 -42.57
CA GLY A 8 21.33 -45.17 -42.94
C GLY A 8 21.40 -44.21 -41.72
N THR A 9 22.17 -43.15 -41.90
CA THR A 9 22.28 -41.85 -41.21
C THR A 9 21.39 -41.55 -39.98
N PRO A 10 21.93 -40.96 -38.89
CA PRO A 10 21.10 -40.47 -37.79
C PRO A 10 20.26 -39.27 -38.26
N GLU A 11 18.95 -39.45 -38.21
CA GLU A 11 17.96 -38.44 -38.53
C GLU A 11 17.95 -37.37 -37.43
N ASN A 12 18.21 -36.12 -37.83
CA ASN A 12 18.04 -34.94 -36.99
C ASN A 12 16.59 -34.88 -36.50
N THR A 13 16.35 -35.31 -35.27
CA THR A 13 15.07 -35.11 -34.62
C THR A 13 14.92 -33.61 -34.34
N PRO A 14 13.86 -32.94 -34.83
CA PRO A 14 13.66 -31.54 -34.49
C PRO A 14 13.39 -31.48 -32.98
N VAL A 15 14.30 -30.82 -32.25
CA VAL A 15 14.05 -30.42 -30.87
C VAL A 15 12.80 -29.55 -30.92
N THR A 16 11.67 -30.17 -30.57
CA THR A 16 10.42 -29.47 -30.39
C THR A 16 10.65 -28.59 -29.18
N LYS A 17 11.00 -27.32 -29.42
CA LYS A 17 10.99 -26.30 -28.39
C LYS A 17 9.56 -26.25 -27.89
N THR A 18 9.29 -26.95 -26.79
CA THR A 18 8.09 -26.73 -26.00
C THR A 18 8.11 -25.23 -25.70
N PRO A 19 7.14 -24.44 -26.19
CA PRO A 19 7.07 -23.06 -25.77
C PRO A 19 6.87 -23.11 -24.25
N VAL A 20 7.87 -22.62 -23.51
CA VAL A 20 7.70 -22.33 -22.10
C VAL A 20 6.66 -21.23 -22.05
N ILE A 21 5.39 -21.63 -21.92
CA ILE A 21 4.30 -20.71 -21.62
C ILE A 21 4.57 -20.25 -20.18
N ALA A 22 5.31 -19.15 -20.04
CA ALA A 22 5.39 -18.47 -18.77
C ALA A 22 3.95 -18.21 -18.28
N PRO A 23 3.66 -18.40 -16.97
CA PRO A 23 2.30 -18.38 -16.48
C PRO A 23 1.77 -16.95 -16.59
N VAL A 24 0.94 -16.71 -17.60
CA VAL A 24 0.29 -15.42 -17.89
C VAL A 24 -0.43 -14.86 -16.65
N SER A 25 -0.88 -15.72 -15.74
CA SER A 25 -1.57 -15.31 -14.50
C SER A 25 -0.65 -14.74 -13.42
N ALA A 26 0.61 -15.19 -13.31
CA ALA A 26 1.53 -14.71 -12.29
C ALA A 26 2.03 -13.30 -12.61
N VAL A 27 2.32 -13.05 -13.90
CA VAL A 27 2.71 -11.72 -14.40
C VAL A 27 1.57 -10.72 -14.20
N ALA A 28 0.33 -11.10 -14.56
CA ALA A 28 -0.83 -10.26 -14.36
C ALA A 28 -1.08 -9.91 -12.87
N THR A 29 -0.88 -10.87 -11.96
CA THR A 29 -1.05 -10.66 -10.51
C THR A 29 0.01 -9.69 -9.96
N ALA A 30 1.27 -9.88 -10.36
CA ALA A 30 2.36 -8.98 -9.97
C ALA A 30 2.17 -7.55 -10.51
N ASP A 31 1.69 -7.42 -11.75
CA ASP A 31 1.39 -6.13 -12.36
C ASP A 31 0.25 -5.40 -11.65
N ILE A 32 -0.80 -6.12 -11.24
CA ILE A 32 -1.92 -5.56 -10.46
C ILE A 32 -1.41 -5.06 -9.10
N ALA A 33 -0.58 -5.86 -8.41
CA ALA A 33 0.02 -5.46 -7.13
C ALA A 33 0.90 -4.21 -7.29
N ARG A 34 1.77 -4.16 -8.31
CA ARG A 34 2.62 -3.00 -8.59
C ARG A 34 1.81 -1.75 -8.90
N LYS A 35 0.74 -1.86 -9.69
CA LYS A 35 -0.15 -0.72 -10.00
C LYS A 35 -0.88 -0.21 -8.76
N ALA A 36 -1.34 -1.12 -7.89
CA ALA A 36 -1.98 -0.76 -6.64
C ALA A 36 -1.04 0.03 -5.72
N GLU A 37 0.19 -0.47 -5.54
CA GLU A 37 1.22 0.17 -4.75
C GLU A 37 1.63 1.53 -5.33
N HIS A 38 1.88 1.61 -6.65
CA HIS A 38 2.23 2.86 -7.32
C HIS A 38 1.13 3.93 -7.19
N ARG A 39 -0.14 3.54 -7.31
CA ARG A 39 -1.29 4.42 -7.08
C ARG A 39 -1.29 4.96 -5.65
N CYS A 40 -1.07 4.09 -4.66
CA CYS A 40 -0.99 4.50 -3.24
C CYS A 40 0.16 5.46 -3.01
N LEU A 41 1.36 5.12 -3.50
CA LEU A 41 2.55 5.96 -3.37
C LEU A 41 2.32 7.34 -4.00
N SER A 42 1.77 7.40 -5.22
CA SER A 42 1.45 8.67 -5.88
C SER A 42 0.49 9.52 -5.06
N ALA A 43 -0.61 8.94 -4.55
CA ALA A 43 -1.59 9.68 -3.77
C ALA A 43 -1.01 10.23 -2.46
N LEU A 44 -0.18 9.43 -1.76
CA LEU A 44 0.48 9.83 -0.52
C LEU A 44 1.55 10.88 -0.78
N SER A 45 2.36 10.73 -1.83
CA SER A 45 3.37 11.72 -2.21
C SER A 45 2.72 13.05 -2.60
N THR A 46 1.62 13.05 -3.35
CA THR A 46 0.86 14.28 -3.65
C THR A 46 0.34 14.93 -2.36
N ARG A 47 -0.19 14.14 -1.42
CA ARG A 47 -0.63 14.67 -0.12
C ARG A 47 0.54 15.33 0.63
N ALA A 48 1.71 14.67 0.65
CA ALA A 48 2.90 15.15 1.33
C ALA A 48 3.43 16.49 0.80
N LEU A 49 3.28 16.78 -0.49
CA LEU A 49 3.63 18.08 -1.09
C LEU A 49 2.85 19.26 -0.49
N HIS A 50 1.72 18.99 0.17
CA HIS A 50 0.84 19.99 0.77
C HIS A 50 0.93 20.01 2.30
N THR A 51 1.96 19.40 2.86
CA THR A 51 2.21 19.33 4.30
C THR A 51 3.63 19.78 4.62
N ALA A 52 3.86 20.24 5.85
CA ALA A 52 5.17 20.74 6.25
C ALA A 52 6.14 19.61 6.61
N THR A 53 5.65 18.48 7.12
CA THR A 53 6.51 17.45 7.73
C THR A 53 6.27 16.03 7.25
N LEU A 54 5.21 15.74 6.48
CA LEU A 54 5.01 14.39 5.96
C LEU A 54 6.09 14.05 4.92
N GLU A 55 6.81 12.97 5.19
CA GLU A 55 7.76 12.34 4.30
C GLU A 55 7.22 10.95 3.95
N VAL A 56 7.14 10.65 2.66
CA VAL A 56 6.68 9.36 2.15
C VAL A 56 7.86 8.68 1.48
N THR A 57 8.19 7.48 1.95
CA THR A 57 9.30 6.69 1.41
C THR A 57 8.82 5.29 1.07
N ARG A 58 9.44 4.71 0.05
CA ARG A 58 9.29 3.31 -0.30
C ARG A 58 10.66 2.66 -0.14
N PRO A 59 10.92 1.94 0.95
CA PRO A 59 12.18 1.24 1.13
C PRO A 59 12.44 0.32 -0.06
N SER A 60 13.67 0.31 -0.55
CA SER A 60 14.10 -0.65 -1.56
C SER A 60 15.47 -1.17 -1.20
N VAL A 61 15.66 -2.48 -1.35
CA VAL A 61 16.95 -3.13 -1.15
C VAL A 61 17.50 -3.55 -2.50
N THR A 62 18.69 -3.06 -2.84
CA THR A 62 19.37 -3.41 -4.08
C THR A 62 19.59 -4.93 -4.16
N ASN A 63 19.29 -5.53 -5.31
CA ASN A 63 19.45 -6.97 -5.60
C ASN A 63 18.54 -7.92 -4.79
N SER A 64 17.50 -7.42 -4.13
CA SER A 64 16.45 -8.26 -3.53
C SER A 64 15.19 -8.23 -4.39
N PRO A 65 14.52 -9.38 -4.63
CA PRO A 65 13.25 -9.39 -5.35
C PRO A 65 12.24 -8.51 -4.59
N ASP A 66 11.61 -7.59 -5.33
CA ASP A 66 10.91 -6.41 -4.81
C ASP A 66 9.64 -6.69 -3.98
N GLY A 67 9.23 -7.96 -3.83
CA GLY A 67 8.35 -8.52 -2.78
C GLY A 67 6.98 -7.90 -2.46
N GLY A 68 6.66 -6.70 -2.95
CA GLY A 68 5.73 -5.77 -2.32
C GLY A 68 6.37 -5.14 -1.07
N HIS A 69 7.22 -4.13 -1.26
CA HIS A 69 7.74 -3.34 -0.14
C HIS A 69 6.62 -2.46 0.43
N ASP A 70 6.61 -2.30 1.75
CA ASP A 70 5.69 -1.38 2.42
C ASP A 70 5.99 0.08 2.06
N ILE A 71 5.01 0.95 2.25
CA ILE A 71 5.19 2.39 2.17
C ILE A 71 5.33 2.91 3.60
N ASP A 72 6.42 3.63 3.85
CA ASP A 72 6.69 4.25 5.13
C ASP A 72 6.33 5.74 5.06
N VAL A 73 5.56 6.21 6.03
CA VAL A 73 5.23 7.63 6.18
C VAL A 73 5.70 8.11 7.54
N VAL A 74 6.39 9.25 7.57
CA VAL A 74 6.87 9.88 8.80
C VAL A 74 6.41 11.33 8.80
N GLY A 75 5.99 11.85 9.95
CA GLY A 75 5.73 13.28 10.09
C GLY A 75 5.33 13.66 11.50
N SER A 76 4.94 14.91 11.69
CA SER A 76 4.44 15.42 12.97
C SER A 76 3.19 14.67 13.42
N SER A 77 2.96 14.65 14.73
CA SER A 77 1.79 13.97 15.28
C SER A 77 0.47 14.47 14.70
N GLU A 78 0.34 15.76 14.39
CA GLU A 78 -0.90 16.34 13.89
C GLU A 78 -1.18 15.89 12.45
N GLU A 79 -0.22 16.09 11.54
CA GLU A 79 -0.37 15.74 10.12
C GLU A 79 -0.55 14.23 9.93
N VAL A 80 0.12 13.40 10.74
CA VAL A 80 -0.05 11.94 10.68
C VAL A 80 -1.42 11.52 11.21
N LYS A 81 -1.92 12.12 12.29
CA LYS A 81 -3.27 11.81 12.80
C LYS A 81 -4.34 12.22 11.80
N GLU A 82 -4.18 13.35 11.12
CA GLU A 82 -5.08 13.76 10.03
C GLU A 82 -5.03 12.75 8.88
N LEU A 83 -3.84 12.38 8.39
CA LEU A 83 -3.68 11.39 7.32
C LEU A 83 -4.34 10.05 7.67
N VAL A 84 -4.01 9.50 8.83
CA VAL A 84 -4.55 8.23 9.32
C VAL A 84 -6.06 8.33 9.50
N GLY A 85 -6.56 9.43 10.03
CA GLY A 85 -7.99 9.70 10.18
C GLY A 85 -8.72 9.71 8.84
N THR A 86 -8.19 10.41 7.83
CA THR A 86 -8.75 10.38 6.46
C THR A 86 -8.73 8.97 5.88
N MET A 87 -7.62 8.25 6.00
CA MET A 87 -7.50 6.89 5.43
C MET A 87 -8.44 5.89 6.11
N THR A 88 -8.54 5.90 7.43
CA THR A 88 -9.33 4.91 8.19
C THR A 88 -10.79 5.33 8.40
N GLY A 89 -11.08 6.63 8.33
CA GLY A 89 -12.36 7.21 8.75
C GLY A 89 -12.49 7.38 10.26
N ILE A 90 -11.41 7.20 11.01
CA ILE A 90 -11.37 7.42 12.46
C ILE A 90 -11.19 8.92 12.73
N GLU A 91 -11.97 9.45 13.66
CA GLU A 91 -11.85 10.85 14.11
C GLU A 91 -10.49 11.08 14.80
N PRO A 92 -9.75 12.17 14.49
CA PRO A 92 -8.44 12.44 15.08
C PRO A 92 -8.40 12.42 16.61
N GLU A 93 -9.51 12.74 17.29
CA GLU A 93 -9.63 12.71 18.74
C GLU A 93 -9.51 11.31 19.32
N LYS A 94 -9.89 10.27 18.56
CA LYS A 94 -9.74 8.87 18.94
C LYS A 94 -8.32 8.35 18.70
N LEU A 95 -7.49 9.12 18.00
CA LEU A 95 -6.09 8.81 17.73
C LEU A 95 -5.13 9.46 18.73
N LYS A 96 -5.65 10.07 19.82
CA LYS A 96 -4.83 10.81 20.80
C LYS A 96 -3.74 9.98 21.46
N PHE A 97 -3.95 8.66 21.59
CA PHE A 97 -2.96 7.73 22.14
C PHE A 97 -1.70 7.60 21.26
N LEU A 98 -1.78 7.93 19.97
CA LEU A 98 -0.64 7.84 19.07
C LEU A 98 0.41 8.89 19.39
N GLY A 99 1.66 8.43 19.53
CA GLY A 99 2.83 9.28 19.71
C GLY A 99 2.98 9.89 21.10
N SER A 100 2.18 9.46 22.09
CA SER A 100 2.28 9.95 23.48
C SER A 100 3.63 9.66 24.15
N ASP A 101 4.36 8.68 23.63
CA ASP A 101 5.69 8.23 24.05
C ASP A 101 6.82 8.75 23.16
N THR A 102 6.51 9.54 22.11
CA THR A 102 7.53 10.00 21.16
C THR A 102 8.31 11.20 21.68
N ASN A 103 9.58 11.00 22.00
CA ASN A 103 10.49 12.09 22.39
C ASN A 103 10.78 13.08 21.24
N THR A 104 10.51 12.69 20.00
CA THR A 104 10.80 13.48 18.79
C THR A 104 9.58 14.24 18.25
N GLY A 105 8.37 13.95 18.77
CA GLY A 105 7.11 14.46 18.23
C GLY A 105 6.75 13.96 16.82
N LYS A 106 7.51 12.99 16.29
CA LYS A 106 7.27 12.37 14.98
C LYS A 106 6.60 11.00 15.13
N ILE A 107 5.64 10.72 14.27
CA ILE A 107 4.94 9.45 14.19
C ILE A 107 5.35 8.75 12.88
N ASN A 108 5.72 7.47 12.99
CA ASN A 108 6.01 6.60 11.86
C ASN A 108 4.80 5.69 11.56
N VAL A 109 4.42 5.61 10.29
CA VAL A 109 3.33 4.78 9.76
C VAL A 109 3.90 3.80 8.75
N ARG A 110 3.56 2.52 8.89
CA ARG A 110 3.82 1.47 7.89
C ARG A 110 2.52 1.15 7.17
N ILE A 111 2.53 1.22 5.84
CA ILE A 111 1.38 0.92 4.99
C ILE A 111 1.72 -0.28 4.11
N ASP A 112 1.10 -1.41 4.40
CA ASP A 112 1.17 -2.61 3.57
C ASP A 112 0.03 -2.59 2.55
N VAL A 113 0.36 -2.43 1.27
CA VAL A 113 -0.64 -2.30 0.19
C VAL A 113 -0.98 -3.67 -0.41
N LYS A 114 -2.27 -4.01 -0.41
CA LYS A 114 -2.82 -5.24 -0.98
C LYS A 114 -3.81 -4.93 -2.12
N SER A 115 -3.76 -5.75 -3.16
CA SER A 115 -4.70 -5.73 -4.30
C SER A 115 -5.74 -6.86 -4.26
N GLY A 116 -5.69 -7.70 -3.21
CA GLY A 116 -6.60 -8.82 -3.02
C GLY A 116 -8.05 -8.40 -2.76
N LYS A 117 -8.98 -9.33 -2.99
CA LYS A 117 -10.43 -9.12 -2.81
C LYS A 117 -10.95 -9.54 -1.44
N THR A 118 -10.16 -10.25 -0.65
CA THR A 118 -10.63 -10.83 0.62
C THR A 118 -9.63 -10.60 1.72
N VAL A 119 -10.11 -10.17 2.88
CA VAL A 119 -9.35 -10.12 4.14
C VAL A 119 -9.76 -11.29 5.00
N SER A 120 -8.85 -12.25 5.18
CA SER A 120 -9.05 -13.44 6.01
C SER A 120 -8.55 -13.24 7.43
N ALA A 121 -8.97 -14.11 8.35
CA ALA A 121 -8.48 -14.13 9.72
C ALA A 121 -6.94 -14.29 9.78
N ASP A 122 -6.37 -15.16 8.94
CA ASP A 122 -4.92 -15.40 8.88
C ASP A 122 -4.16 -14.15 8.40
N MET A 123 -4.77 -13.36 7.51
CA MET A 123 -4.17 -12.11 7.05
C MET A 123 -4.06 -11.10 8.19
N ILE A 124 -5.06 -11.05 9.08
CA ILE A 124 -5.03 -10.18 10.27
C ILE A 124 -3.97 -10.66 11.26
N ASP A 125 -3.87 -11.98 11.50
CA ASP A 125 -2.83 -12.53 12.38
C ASP A 125 -1.42 -12.20 11.85
N ASN A 126 -1.21 -12.37 10.55
CA ASN A 126 0.06 -12.03 9.91
C ASN A 126 0.36 -10.54 9.99
N HIS A 127 -0.65 -9.68 9.78
CA HIS A 127 -0.50 -8.23 9.93
C HIS A 127 -0.08 -7.88 11.36
N ALA A 128 -0.77 -8.40 12.37
CA ALA A 128 -0.43 -8.20 13.78
C ALA A 128 0.98 -8.73 14.12
N ALA A 129 1.33 -9.95 13.68
CA ALA A 129 2.65 -10.52 13.90
C ALA A 129 3.76 -9.72 13.21
N ASN A 130 3.50 -9.11 12.05
CA ASN A 130 4.42 -8.18 11.41
C ASN A 130 4.55 -6.89 12.20
N SER A 131 3.44 -6.32 12.68
CA SER A 131 3.42 -5.12 13.51
C SER A 131 4.23 -5.27 14.79
N SER A 132 4.06 -6.38 15.52
CA SER A 132 4.83 -6.66 16.74
C SER A 132 6.34 -6.78 16.50
N ARG A 133 6.76 -7.11 15.28
CA ARG A 133 8.19 -7.22 14.90
C ARG A 133 8.78 -5.91 14.38
N SER A 134 7.96 -4.87 14.27
CA SER A 134 8.35 -3.56 13.72
C SER A 134 8.06 -2.44 14.72
N PRO A 135 8.69 -2.46 15.92
CA PRO A 135 8.35 -1.57 17.04
C PRO A 135 8.67 -0.09 16.81
N THR A 136 9.32 0.25 15.70
CA THR A 136 9.63 1.64 15.31
C THR A 136 8.42 2.38 14.74
N PHE A 137 7.36 1.65 14.36
CA PHE A 137 6.14 2.21 13.82
C PHE A 137 5.06 2.31 14.89
N HIS A 138 4.34 3.41 14.85
CA HIS A 138 3.24 3.70 15.76
C HIS A 138 1.90 3.36 15.10
N VAL A 139 1.88 3.24 13.78
CA VAL A 139 0.70 2.91 13.00
C VAL A 139 1.04 1.87 11.96
N HIS A 140 0.23 0.83 11.87
CA HIS A 140 0.32 -0.23 10.87
C HIS A 140 -0.99 -0.37 10.13
N LEU A 141 -1.00 0.05 8.86
CA LEU A 141 -2.18 -0.01 8.00
C LEU A 141 -2.02 -1.12 6.98
N LEU A 142 -3.05 -1.94 6.85
CA LEU A 142 -3.21 -2.87 5.74
C LEU A 142 -4.18 -2.25 4.74
N LEU A 143 -3.65 -1.64 3.68
CA LEU A 143 -4.43 -0.88 2.71
C LEU A 143 -4.86 -1.73 1.52
N PHE A 144 -6.15 -1.71 1.20
CA PHE A 144 -6.69 -2.41 0.05
C PHE A 144 -7.08 -1.44 -1.06
N THR A 145 -6.76 -1.81 -2.29
CA THR A 145 -7.11 -1.00 -3.48
C THR A 145 -8.23 -1.61 -4.32
N ASN A 146 -8.65 -2.84 -4.02
CA ASN A 146 -9.65 -3.56 -4.79
C ASN A 146 -11.08 -3.15 -4.37
N PRO A 147 -11.91 -2.59 -5.27
CA PRO A 147 -13.26 -2.12 -4.91
C PRO A 147 -14.24 -3.24 -4.52
N GLU A 148 -13.94 -4.50 -4.85
CA GLU A 148 -14.76 -5.66 -4.47
C GLU A 148 -14.34 -6.29 -3.14
N LEU A 149 -13.60 -5.55 -2.30
CA LEU A 149 -13.08 -6.03 -1.03
C LEU A 149 -14.18 -6.60 -0.13
N LYS A 150 -13.94 -7.79 0.41
CA LYS A 150 -14.76 -8.41 1.45
C LYS A 150 -13.90 -8.75 2.66
N ILE A 151 -14.27 -8.23 3.82
CA ILE A 151 -13.65 -8.60 5.10
C ILE A 151 -14.52 -9.71 5.70
N THR A 152 -13.94 -10.88 6.00
CA THR A 152 -14.73 -11.96 6.62
C THR A 152 -15.12 -11.59 8.06
N LYS A 153 -16.18 -12.21 8.58
CA LYS A 153 -16.62 -11.98 9.97
C LYS A 153 -15.53 -12.35 10.97
N GLU A 154 -14.80 -13.43 10.71
CA GLU A 154 -13.68 -13.85 11.55
C GLU A 154 -12.54 -12.83 11.51
N ALA A 155 -12.23 -12.28 10.33
CA ALA A 155 -11.22 -11.24 10.18
C ALA A 155 -11.61 -9.96 10.94
N GLN A 156 -12.89 -9.53 10.85
CA GLN A 156 -13.39 -8.39 11.63
C GLN A 156 -13.25 -8.62 13.14
N LYS A 157 -13.67 -9.80 13.62
CA LYS A 157 -13.56 -10.16 15.05
C LYS A 157 -12.11 -10.11 15.52
N LYS A 158 -11.19 -10.70 14.75
CA LYS A 158 -9.76 -10.68 15.09
C LYS A 158 -9.18 -9.27 15.04
N LEU A 159 -9.53 -8.48 14.02
CA LEU A 159 -9.04 -7.11 13.90
C LEU A 159 -9.45 -6.27 15.12
N SER A 160 -10.70 -6.38 15.59
CA SER A 160 -11.13 -5.70 16.82
C SER A 160 -10.30 -6.12 18.04
N GLN A 161 -10.03 -7.42 18.21
CA GLN A 161 -9.20 -7.91 19.31
C GLN A 161 -7.75 -7.40 19.24
N GLN A 162 -7.18 -7.33 18.03
CA GLN A 162 -5.84 -6.79 17.83
C GLN A 162 -5.79 -5.28 18.06
N LYS A 163 -6.81 -4.53 17.61
CA LYS A 163 -6.91 -3.09 17.87
C LYS A 163 -6.81 -2.77 19.35
N ASP A 164 -7.65 -3.42 20.17
CA ASP A 164 -7.65 -3.21 21.62
C ASP A 164 -6.27 -3.55 22.24
N SER A 165 -5.64 -4.62 21.75
CA SER A 165 -4.32 -5.07 22.26
C SER A 165 -3.19 -4.10 21.92
N PHE A 166 -3.17 -3.56 20.70
CA PHE A 166 -2.13 -2.63 20.24
C PHE A 166 -2.35 -1.20 20.76
N GLU A 167 -3.61 -0.77 20.92
CA GLU A 167 -3.91 0.55 21.48
C GLU A 167 -3.37 0.69 22.92
N ASN A 168 -3.42 -0.39 23.71
CA ASN A 168 -2.86 -0.44 25.07
C ASN A 168 -1.34 -0.20 25.13
N ILE A 169 -0.63 -0.38 24.01
CA ILE A 169 0.82 -0.13 23.89
C ILE A 169 1.11 1.09 23.00
N GLY A 170 0.12 1.95 22.75
CA GLY A 170 0.32 3.19 21.99
C GLY A 170 0.40 3.03 20.48
N VAL A 171 0.02 1.86 19.94
CA VAL A 171 0.14 1.53 18.51
C VAL A 171 -1.24 1.35 17.88
N LEU A 172 -1.46 1.91 16.69
CA LEU A 172 -2.66 1.64 15.89
C LEU A 172 -2.39 0.52 14.89
N ILE A 173 -3.28 -0.46 14.83
CA ILE A 173 -3.35 -1.43 13.75
C ILE A 173 -4.73 -1.35 13.08
N ASP A 174 -4.78 -1.19 11.76
CA ASP A 174 -6.05 -1.14 11.04
C ASP A 174 -5.99 -1.68 9.61
N VAL A 175 -7.17 -1.95 9.07
CA VAL A 175 -7.42 -2.23 7.66
C VAL A 175 -8.01 -0.99 7.00
N VAL A 176 -7.34 -0.48 5.98
CA VAL A 176 -7.83 0.63 5.17
C VAL A 176 -8.58 0.07 3.97
N GLN A 177 -9.90 0.30 3.95
CA GLN A 177 -10.75 -0.03 2.80
C GLN A 177 -10.41 0.89 1.60
N PRO A 178 -10.76 0.50 0.36
CA PRO A 178 -10.44 1.29 -0.85
C PRO A 178 -10.92 2.75 -0.79
N GLU A 179 -11.98 3.01 -0.05
CA GLU A 179 -12.57 4.33 0.18
C GLU A 179 -11.59 5.26 0.89
N GLY A 180 -10.70 4.74 1.73
CA GLY A 180 -9.65 5.52 2.40
C GLY A 180 -8.70 6.18 1.41
N LEU A 181 -8.20 5.42 0.44
CA LEU A 181 -7.35 5.96 -0.61
C LEU A 181 -8.11 6.95 -1.51
N LYS A 182 -9.38 6.64 -1.85
CA LYS A 182 -10.24 7.54 -2.64
C LYS A 182 -10.45 8.89 -1.95
N ARG A 183 -10.57 8.94 -0.61
CA ARG A 183 -10.69 10.20 0.13
C ARG A 183 -9.44 11.06 -0.02
N ILE A 184 -8.25 10.47 0.13
CA ILE A 184 -6.98 11.17 -0.10
C ILE A 184 -6.89 11.72 -1.53
N GLU A 185 -7.21 10.91 -2.53
CA GLU A 185 -7.22 11.34 -3.93
C GLU A 185 -8.21 12.49 -4.19
N THR A 186 -9.38 12.45 -3.55
CA THR A 186 -10.40 13.48 -3.65
C THR A 186 -9.92 14.79 -3.03
N GLU A 187 -9.32 14.74 -1.84
CA GLU A 187 -8.75 15.91 -1.16
C GLU A 187 -7.61 16.52 -1.98
N ASN A 188 -6.72 15.69 -2.53
CA ASN A 188 -5.63 16.15 -3.40
C ASN A 188 -6.17 16.88 -4.64
N LYS A 189 -7.21 16.34 -5.27
CA LYS A 189 -7.86 16.98 -6.42
C LYS A 189 -8.51 18.30 -6.05
N ALA A 190 -9.19 18.37 -4.91
CA ALA A 190 -9.82 19.59 -4.43
C ALA A 190 -8.78 20.70 -4.20
N ARG A 191 -7.64 20.36 -3.57
CA ARG A 191 -6.53 21.30 -3.34
C ARG A 191 -5.91 21.83 -4.63
N ALA A 192 -5.71 20.96 -5.62
CA ALA A 192 -5.20 21.37 -6.93
C ALA A 192 -6.14 22.41 -7.60
N LEU A 193 -7.45 22.15 -7.59
CA LEU A 193 -8.44 23.08 -8.16
C LEU A 193 -8.48 24.42 -7.42
N SER A 194 -8.33 24.43 -6.10
CA SER A 194 -8.28 25.66 -5.31
C SER A 194 -7.03 26.49 -5.62
N ALA A 195 -5.86 25.86 -5.76
CA ALA A 195 -4.60 26.54 -6.08
C ALA A 195 -4.66 27.19 -7.49
N ASP A 196 -5.26 26.49 -8.47
CA ASP A 196 -5.43 27.03 -9.82
C ASP A 196 -6.35 28.25 -9.84
N HIS A 197 -7.40 28.26 -9.01
CA HIS A 197 -8.33 29.38 -8.92
C HIS A 197 -7.72 30.62 -8.25
N GLU A 198 -6.82 30.43 -7.27
CA GLU A 198 -6.07 31.54 -6.65
C GLU A 198 -5.02 32.12 -7.60
N ALA A 199 -4.33 31.29 -8.38
CA ALA A 199 -3.39 31.74 -9.41
C ALA A 199 -4.06 32.54 -10.53
N SER A 200 -5.31 32.19 -10.85
CA SER A 200 -6.12 32.86 -11.88
C SER A 200 -6.71 34.21 -11.43
N GLY A 201 -6.81 34.45 -10.11
CA GLY A 201 -7.40 35.66 -9.53
C GLY A 201 -6.40 36.78 -9.22
N GLN A 202 -5.10 36.55 -9.38
CA GLN A 202 -4.03 37.52 -9.10
C GLN A 202 -3.58 38.34 -10.32
N SER A 203 -4.21 38.19 -11.49
CA SER A 203 -3.81 38.90 -12.72
C SER A 203 -4.55 40.22 -12.99
N GLU A 204 -5.39 40.72 -12.07
CA GLU A 204 -6.09 42.00 -12.23
C GLU A 204 -5.66 43.01 -11.15
N SER A 205 -4.42 43.49 -11.24
CA SER A 205 -4.06 44.80 -10.70
C SER A 205 -3.64 45.69 -11.87
N GLU A 206 -4.57 46.50 -12.36
CA GLU A 206 -4.36 47.48 -13.44
C GLU A 206 -3.21 48.44 -13.10
N PRO A 207 -2.34 48.78 -14.07
CA PRO A 207 -1.38 49.86 -13.89
C PRO A 207 -2.09 51.23 -13.92
N LYS A 208 -1.71 52.10 -12.98
CA LYS A 208 -2.12 53.51 -12.91
C LYS A 208 -1.67 54.33 -14.11
#